data_AF-A0A846DCC2-F1
#
_entry.id   AF-A0A846DCC2-F1
#
_cell.length_a   1.000
_cell.length_b   1.000
_cell.length_c   1.000
_cell.angle_alpha   90.00
_cell.angle_beta   90.00
_cell.angle_gamma   90.00
#
_symmetry.space_group_name_H-M   'P 1'
#
loop_
_entity.id
_entity.type
_entity.pdbx_description
1 polymer ?
#
loop_
_entity_poly.entity_id
_entity_poly.type
_entity_poly.pdbx_seq_one_letter_code
_entity_poly.pdbx_strand_id
1 'polypeptide(L)'
;AKFEYSDRNKDLKKLQEELATWFDESMARAAGVYKRQSKAISFLIGLVISLALNIDTINISNQFYKNHSVRAAANQVTNRIVNETSACLQQESNNNDCYDSITSAVDDLAFLPIGWGETNLVEQFEEPNHLPRELGLTWVYFKFVLGIILSAIAICMGAPFWFEVLNKLVNVRNTGDKPKSSRIDSQ
;
A
#
# COMPACT_ATOMS: atom_id res chain seq x y z
N ALA A 1 -46.55 -11.55 -44.73
CA ALA A 1 -45.94 -10.28 -44.29
C ALA A 1 -45.89 -10.11 -42.76
N LYS A 2 -47.01 -10.02 -42.03
CA LYS A 2 -47.00 -9.73 -40.58
C LYS A 2 -46.44 -10.88 -39.70
N PHE A 3 -46.66 -12.14 -40.10
CA PHE A 3 -46.12 -13.32 -39.43
C PHE A 3 -44.59 -13.46 -39.62
N GLU A 4 -44.12 -13.24 -40.84
CA GLU A 4 -42.69 -13.31 -41.20
C GLU A 4 -41.83 -12.25 -40.50
N TYR A 5 -42.39 -11.06 -40.22
CA TYR A 5 -41.71 -10.02 -39.42
C TYR A 5 -41.57 -10.38 -37.94
N SER A 6 -42.57 -11.08 -37.38
CA SER A 6 -42.56 -11.52 -35.97
C SER A 6 -41.46 -12.56 -35.71
N ASP A 7 -41.30 -13.52 -36.62
CA ASP A 7 -40.29 -14.58 -36.47
C ASP A 7 -38.87 -14.03 -36.59
N ARG A 8 -38.61 -13.10 -37.53
CA ARG A 8 -37.30 -12.42 -37.60
C ARG A 8 -36.93 -11.66 -36.33
N ASN A 9 -37.90 -11.01 -35.66
CA ASN A 9 -37.63 -10.32 -34.40
C ASN A 9 -37.34 -11.28 -33.24
N LYS A 10 -37.94 -12.48 -33.24
CA LYS A 10 -37.59 -13.52 -32.27
C LYS A 10 -36.18 -14.05 -32.51
N ASP A 11 -35.81 -14.30 -33.76
CA ASP A 11 -34.48 -14.78 -34.12
C ASP A 11 -33.39 -13.74 -33.81
N LEU A 12 -33.65 -12.45 -34.07
CA LEU A 12 -32.74 -11.37 -33.71
C LEU A 12 -32.55 -11.25 -32.19
N LYS A 13 -33.63 -11.39 -31.41
CA LYS A 13 -33.54 -11.39 -29.95
C LYS A 13 -32.74 -12.58 -29.44
N LYS A 14 -32.97 -13.77 -30.00
CA LYS A 14 -32.23 -14.98 -29.65
C LYS A 14 -30.74 -14.86 -29.96
N LEU A 15 -30.39 -14.31 -31.14
CA LEU A 15 -29.01 -14.04 -31.51
C LEU A 15 -28.35 -13.04 -30.52
N GLN A 16 -29.07 -11.98 -30.14
CA GLN A 16 -28.56 -11.01 -29.17
C GLN A 16 -28.33 -11.64 -27.79
N GLU A 17 -29.24 -12.50 -27.32
CA GLU A 17 -29.10 -13.23 -26.06
C GLU A 17 -27.92 -14.21 -26.08
N GLU A 18 -27.73 -14.93 -27.20
CA GLU A 18 -26.60 -15.83 -27.40
C GLU A 18 -25.26 -15.06 -27.45
N LEU A 19 -25.21 -13.90 -28.12
CA LEU A 19 -24.04 -13.02 -28.16
C LEU A 19 -23.68 -12.46 -26.78
N ALA A 20 -24.69 -12.01 -26.02
CA ALA A 20 -24.50 -11.52 -24.65
C ALA A 20 -23.92 -12.62 -23.76
N THR A 21 -24.48 -13.83 -23.85
CA THR A 21 -24.02 -14.99 -23.08
C THR A 21 -22.58 -15.37 -23.45
N TRP A 22 -22.26 -15.44 -24.75
CA TRP A 22 -20.90 -15.73 -25.21
C TRP A 22 -19.88 -14.69 -24.74
N PHE A 23 -20.27 -13.41 -24.73
CA PHE A 23 -19.42 -12.32 -24.25
C PHE A 23 -19.19 -12.39 -22.74
N ASP A 24 -20.23 -12.64 -21.94
CA ASP A 24 -20.12 -12.77 -20.48
C ASP A 24 -19.24 -13.97 -20.09
N GLU A 25 -19.39 -15.11 -20.76
CA GLU A 25 -18.53 -16.29 -20.54
C GLU A 25 -17.06 -16.00 -20.91
N SER A 26 -16.84 -15.33 -22.03
CA SER A 26 -15.51 -14.93 -22.49
C SER A 26 -14.87 -13.94 -21.51
N MET A 27 -15.65 -12.98 -21.01
CA MET A 27 -15.19 -11.99 -20.04
C MET A 27 -14.91 -12.63 -18.68
N ALA A 28 -15.74 -13.56 -18.20
CA ALA A 28 -15.51 -14.27 -16.95
C ALA A 28 -14.18 -15.02 -16.97
N ARG A 29 -13.83 -15.65 -18.11
CA ARG A 29 -12.55 -16.33 -18.30
C ARG A 29 -11.38 -15.34 -18.34
N ALA A 30 -11.50 -14.26 -19.12
CA ALA A 30 -10.48 -13.23 -19.22
C ALA A 30 -10.23 -12.53 -17.87
N ALA A 31 -11.30 -12.17 -17.15
CA ALA A 31 -11.25 -11.58 -15.82
C ALA A 31 -10.63 -12.53 -14.80
N GLY A 32 -10.91 -13.83 -14.87
CA GLY A 32 -10.27 -14.83 -14.02
C GLY A 32 -8.75 -14.89 -14.22
N VAL A 33 -8.30 -14.88 -15.48
CA VAL A 33 -6.87 -14.83 -15.82
C VAL A 33 -6.24 -13.52 -15.32
N TYR A 34 -6.88 -12.38 -15.57
CA TYR A 34 -6.42 -11.07 -15.12
C TYR A 34 -6.33 -10.98 -13.60
N LYS A 35 -7.36 -11.41 -12.86
CA LYS A 35 -7.40 -11.37 -11.39
C LYS A 35 -6.32 -12.25 -10.74
N ARG A 36 -5.94 -13.35 -11.40
CA ARG A 36 -4.85 -14.22 -10.93
C ARG A 36 -3.49 -13.60 -11.20
N GLN A 37 -3.31 -12.95 -12.35
CA GLN A 37 -2.04 -12.35 -12.75
C GLN A 37 -1.80 -10.97 -12.13
N SER A 38 -2.86 -10.18 -11.87
CA SER A 38 -2.74 -8.81 -11.38
C SER A 38 -2.00 -8.72 -10.07
N LYS A 39 -2.25 -9.64 -9.12
CA LYS A 39 -1.53 -9.70 -7.85
C LYS A 39 -0.03 -9.94 -8.02
N ALA A 40 0.35 -10.86 -8.92
CA ALA A 40 1.76 -11.17 -9.19
C ALA A 40 2.46 -10.01 -9.90
N ILE A 41 1.78 -9.36 -10.85
CA ILE A 41 2.30 -8.19 -11.57
C ILE A 41 2.46 -7.00 -10.60
N SER A 42 1.47 -6.71 -9.75
CA SER A 42 1.58 -5.66 -8.73
C SER A 42 2.70 -5.94 -7.73
N PHE A 43 2.89 -7.19 -7.31
CA PHE A 43 4.00 -7.57 -6.45
C PHE A 43 5.35 -7.37 -7.15
N LEU A 44 5.48 -7.79 -8.43
CA LEU A 44 6.71 -7.58 -9.21
C LEU A 44 7.03 -6.10 -9.39
N ILE A 45 6.04 -5.26 -9.70
CA ILE A 45 6.23 -3.82 -9.79
C ILE A 45 6.68 -3.25 -8.45
N GLY A 46 6.02 -3.64 -7.36
CA GLY A 46 6.41 -3.23 -6.00
C GLY A 46 7.84 -3.65 -5.65
N LEU A 47 8.25 -4.86 -6.03
CA LEU A 47 9.60 -5.39 -5.81
C LEU A 47 10.66 -4.68 -6.65
N VAL A 48 10.34 -4.35 -7.91
CA VAL A 48 11.24 -3.56 -8.76
C VAL A 48 11.42 -2.16 -8.20
N ILE A 49 10.33 -1.52 -7.76
CA ILE A 49 10.39 -0.18 -7.15
C ILE A 49 11.19 -0.21 -5.85
N SER A 50 10.95 -1.18 -4.96
CA SER A 50 11.66 -1.27 -3.69
C SER A 50 13.16 -1.54 -3.87
N LEU A 51 13.54 -2.38 -4.84
CA LEU A 51 14.95 -2.59 -5.19
C LEU A 51 15.58 -1.34 -5.83
N ALA A 52 14.90 -0.72 -6.81
CA ALA A 52 15.41 0.45 -7.50
C ALA A 52 15.70 1.61 -6.53
N LEU A 53 14.80 1.82 -5.58
CA LEU A 53 14.89 2.90 -4.59
C LEU A 53 15.56 2.48 -3.28
N ASN A 54 16.04 1.24 -3.15
CA ASN A 54 16.54 0.65 -1.91
C ASN A 54 15.65 0.96 -0.68
N ILE A 55 14.37 0.64 -0.81
CA ILE A 55 13.40 0.80 0.26
C ILE A 55 13.39 -0.51 1.05
N ASP A 56 13.98 -0.49 2.24
CA ASP A 56 14.01 -1.60 3.19
C ASP A 56 13.24 -1.23 4.46
N THR A 57 12.06 -1.82 4.63
CA THR A 57 11.18 -1.54 5.77
C THR A 57 11.84 -1.82 7.13
N ILE A 58 12.68 -2.86 7.23
CA ILE A 58 13.31 -3.23 8.51
C ILE A 58 14.36 -2.20 8.87
N ASN A 59 15.19 -1.82 7.89
CA ASN A 59 16.23 -0.82 8.09
C ASN A 59 15.61 0.55 8.44
N ILE A 60 14.63 1.01 7.66
CA ILE A 60 13.88 2.26 7.94
C ILE A 60 13.30 2.21 9.36
N SER A 61 12.63 1.12 9.74
CA SER A 61 12.04 1.00 11.07
C SER A 61 13.11 1.06 12.18
N ASN A 62 14.27 0.44 11.99
CA ASN A 62 15.35 0.46 12.97
C ASN A 62 15.93 1.87 13.14
N GLN A 63 16.15 2.60 12.06
CA GLN A 63 16.68 3.96 12.09
C GLN A 63 15.69 4.93 12.74
N PHE A 64 14.41 4.85 12.40
CA PHE A 64 13.37 5.65 13.04
C PHE A 64 13.20 5.30 14.52
N TYR A 65 13.33 4.03 14.90
CA TYR A 65 13.20 3.62 16.30
C TYR A 65 14.38 4.11 17.16
N LYS A 66 15.62 4.02 16.64
CA LYS A 66 16.84 4.39 17.37
C LYS A 66 17.07 5.90 17.41
N ASN A 67 16.82 6.62 16.32
CA ASN A 67 17.17 8.05 16.21
C ASN A 67 15.98 8.96 16.53
N HIS A 68 16.05 9.66 17.68
CA HIS A 68 15.01 10.63 18.08
C HIS A 68 15.00 11.89 17.18
N SER A 69 16.16 12.28 16.65
CA SER A 69 16.31 13.44 15.76
C SER A 69 15.60 13.23 14.42
N VAL A 70 15.75 12.04 13.80
CA VAL A 70 15.08 11.69 12.54
C VAL A 70 13.55 11.71 12.69
N ARG A 71 13.04 11.20 13.82
CA ARG A 71 11.61 11.27 14.15
C ARG A 71 11.12 12.71 14.33
N ALA A 72 11.90 13.54 15.04
CA ALA A 72 11.53 14.93 15.27
C ALA A 72 11.48 15.72 13.96
N ALA A 73 12.49 15.55 13.09
CA ALA A 73 12.53 16.16 11.76
C ALA A 73 11.37 15.70 10.87
N ALA A 74 11.09 14.39 10.84
CA ALA A 74 9.97 13.83 10.08
C ALA A 74 8.61 14.38 10.55
N ASN A 75 8.39 14.51 11.85
CA ASN A 75 7.15 15.07 12.39
C ASN A 75 7.01 16.57 12.04
N GLN A 76 8.11 17.33 12.06
CA GLN A 76 8.10 18.73 11.68
C GLN A 76 7.71 18.91 10.21
N VAL A 77 8.33 18.15 9.31
CA VAL A 77 8.01 18.19 7.87
C VAL A 77 6.58 17.69 7.61
N THR A 78 6.15 16.62 8.28
CA THR A 78 4.77 16.10 8.14
C THR A 78 3.73 17.15 8.53
N ASN A 79 3.91 17.85 9.66
CA ASN A 79 2.97 18.89 10.08
C ASN A 79 2.90 20.04 9.08
N ARG A 80 4.03 20.38 8.46
CA ARG A 80 4.09 21.39 7.40
C ARG A 80 3.32 20.93 6.16
N ILE A 81 3.60 19.72 5.67
CA ILE A 81 2.90 19.13 4.52
C ILE A 81 1.40 19.08 4.76
N VAL A 82 0.94 18.60 5.91
CA VAL A 82 -0.49 18.48 6.22
C VAL A 82 -1.15 19.85 6.23
N ASN A 83 -0.53 20.86 6.85
CA ASN A 83 -1.09 22.21 6.91
C ASN A 83 -1.11 22.88 5.53
N GLU A 84 0.00 22.81 4.77
CA GLU A 84 0.10 23.43 3.43
C GLU A 84 -0.80 22.71 2.41
N THR A 85 -0.84 21.37 2.44
CA THR A 85 -1.67 20.57 1.53
C THR A 85 -3.16 20.73 1.86
N SER A 86 -3.55 20.74 3.13
CA SER A 86 -4.96 20.95 3.50
C SER A 86 -5.44 22.35 3.16
N ALA A 87 -4.58 23.38 3.30
CA ALA A 87 -4.87 24.74 2.86
C ALA A 87 -5.02 24.81 1.33
N CYS A 88 -4.16 24.12 0.56
CA CYS A 88 -4.32 24.02 -0.89
C CYS A 88 -5.61 23.30 -1.31
N LEU A 89 -5.89 22.11 -0.76
CA LEU A 89 -7.04 21.30 -1.19
C LEU A 89 -8.40 21.98 -0.91
N GLN A 90 -8.43 22.90 0.07
CA GLN A 90 -9.60 23.70 0.39
C GLN A 90 -9.73 24.95 -0.48
N GLN A 91 -8.65 25.39 -1.12
CA GLN A 91 -8.61 26.63 -1.87
C GLN A 91 -8.58 26.33 -3.37
N GLU A 92 -9.68 26.67 -4.05
CA GLU A 92 -9.85 26.60 -5.51
C GLU A 92 -8.99 27.67 -6.22
N SER A 93 -7.68 27.70 -5.92
CA SER A 93 -6.71 28.66 -6.45
C SER A 93 -5.72 27.95 -7.39
N ASN A 94 -5.25 28.71 -8.39
CA ASN A 94 -4.37 28.30 -9.49
C ASN A 94 -3.52 27.05 -9.19
N ASN A 95 -3.73 26.00 -9.99
CA ASN A 95 -3.09 24.68 -9.89
C ASN A 95 -1.56 24.69 -9.72
N ASN A 96 -0.89 25.79 -10.04
CA ASN A 96 0.55 25.91 -10.08
C ASN A 96 1.14 26.15 -8.67
N ASP A 97 0.49 26.99 -7.85
CA ASP A 97 1.01 27.37 -6.53
C ASP A 97 0.96 26.20 -5.55
N CYS A 98 -0.09 25.37 -5.66
CA CYS A 98 -0.21 24.17 -4.85
C CYS A 98 0.83 23.11 -5.22
N TYR A 99 1.07 22.92 -6.52
CA TYR A 99 2.10 21.98 -6.99
C TYR A 99 3.49 22.39 -6.49
N ASP A 100 3.80 23.69 -6.51
CA ASP A 100 5.07 24.23 -6.01
C ASP A 100 5.22 24.04 -4.49
N SER A 101 4.14 24.22 -3.71
CA SER A 101 4.17 23.94 -2.26
C SER A 101 4.44 22.46 -1.96
N ILE A 102 3.80 21.53 -2.69
CA ILE A 102 3.99 20.09 -2.50
C ILE A 102 5.40 19.68 -2.91
N THR A 103 5.90 20.18 -4.04
CA THR A 103 7.25 19.82 -4.51
C THR A 103 8.35 20.35 -3.58
N SER A 104 8.23 21.57 -3.06
CA SER A 104 9.18 22.09 -2.07
C SER A 104 9.19 21.28 -0.76
N ALA A 105 8.02 20.86 -0.29
CA ALA A 105 7.91 20.05 0.93
C ALA A 105 8.39 18.60 0.72
N VAL A 106 8.37 18.10 -0.52
CA VAL A 106 8.96 16.80 -0.88
C VAL A 106 10.49 16.89 -0.94
N ASP A 107 11.06 18.03 -1.38
CA ASP A 107 12.51 18.24 -1.38
C ASP A 107 13.08 18.26 0.06
N ASP A 108 12.31 18.80 1.01
CA ASP A 108 12.61 18.77 2.45
C ASP A 108 12.69 17.33 3.03
N LEU A 109 12.28 16.29 2.30
CA LEU A 109 12.38 14.88 2.71
C LEU A 109 13.71 14.21 2.34
N ALA A 110 14.67 14.94 1.78
CA ALA A 110 15.98 14.40 1.38
C ALA A 110 16.80 13.78 2.54
N PHE A 111 16.45 14.06 3.80
CA PHE A 111 17.06 13.45 4.98
C PHE A 111 16.56 12.01 5.27
N LEU A 112 15.54 11.53 4.54
CA LEU A 112 14.97 10.21 4.80
C LEU A 112 16.00 9.10 4.54
N PRO A 113 16.02 8.07 5.39
CA PRO A 113 16.93 6.94 5.26
C PRO A 113 16.46 5.95 4.19
N ILE A 114 16.46 6.39 2.95
CA ILE A 114 16.08 5.62 1.76
C ILE A 114 17.13 5.81 0.67
N GLY A 115 17.17 4.90 -0.31
CA GLY A 115 18.09 5.00 -1.43
C GLY A 115 19.46 4.36 -1.20
N TRP A 116 20.31 4.52 -2.20
CA TRP A 116 21.65 3.91 -2.26
C TRP A 116 22.75 4.81 -1.67
N GLY A 117 22.39 5.74 -0.78
CA GLY A 117 23.35 6.62 -0.12
C GLY A 117 24.25 5.85 0.86
N GLU A 118 25.49 6.31 1.04
CA GLU A 118 26.48 5.62 1.88
C GLU A 118 26.01 5.43 3.32
N THR A 119 25.40 6.46 3.92
CA THR A 119 24.87 6.40 5.29
C THR A 119 23.83 5.29 5.46
N ASN A 120 22.94 5.15 4.47
CA ASN A 120 21.90 4.13 4.48
C ASN A 120 22.49 2.72 4.31
N LEU A 121 23.43 2.56 3.38
CA LEU A 121 24.08 1.28 3.11
C LEU A 121 24.91 0.78 4.29
N VAL A 122 25.60 1.69 5.00
CA VAL A 122 26.39 1.32 6.19
C VAL A 122 25.50 0.76 7.29
N GLU A 123 24.35 1.38 7.59
CA GLU A 123 23.41 0.84 8.59
C GLU A 123 22.69 -0.44 8.11
N GLN A 124 22.39 -0.53 6.81
CA GLN A 124 21.70 -1.69 6.23
C GLN A 124 22.57 -2.96 6.24
N PHE A 125 23.87 -2.80 5.99
CA PHE A 125 24.84 -3.89 5.95
C PHE A 125 25.74 -3.96 7.19
N GLU A 126 25.35 -3.31 8.29
CA GLU A 126 26.09 -3.37 9.55
C GLU A 126 26.10 -4.81 10.10
N GLU A 127 27.29 -5.41 10.17
CA GLU A 127 27.45 -6.76 10.69
C GLU A 127 27.14 -6.80 12.20
N PRO A 128 26.35 -7.76 12.68
CA PRO A 128 26.07 -7.89 14.11
C PRO A 128 27.34 -8.28 14.88
N ASN A 129 27.82 -7.39 15.75
CA ASN A 129 29.02 -7.56 16.58
C ASN A 129 29.04 -8.80 17.51
N HIS A 130 27.89 -9.46 17.68
CA HIS A 130 27.72 -10.62 18.57
C HIS A 130 27.73 -11.97 17.84
N LEU A 131 27.80 -11.98 16.50
CA LEU A 131 27.84 -13.21 15.71
C LEU A 131 29.23 -13.40 15.06
N PRO A 132 29.68 -14.64 14.86
CA PRO A 132 30.87 -14.90 14.06
C PRO A 132 30.64 -14.43 12.61
N ARG A 133 31.68 -13.89 11.97
CA ARG A 133 31.61 -13.23 10.65
C ARG A 133 30.84 -14.00 9.57
N GLU A 134 31.04 -15.32 9.51
CA GLU A 134 30.34 -16.23 8.58
C GLU A 134 28.80 -16.21 8.77
N LEU A 135 28.32 -16.23 10.03
CA LEU A 135 26.89 -16.13 10.34
C LEU A 135 26.38 -14.69 10.30
N GLY A 136 27.25 -13.70 10.56
CA GLY A 136 26.91 -12.28 10.48
C GLY A 136 26.44 -11.87 9.09
N LEU A 137 27.20 -12.26 8.05
CA LEU A 137 26.86 -11.95 6.66
C LEU A 137 25.52 -12.57 6.25
N THR A 138 25.30 -13.87 6.52
CA THR A 138 24.05 -14.54 6.16
C THR A 138 22.83 -13.90 6.83
N TRP A 139 22.98 -13.44 8.07
CA TRP A 139 21.93 -12.72 8.79
C TRP A 139 21.62 -11.35 8.20
N VAL A 140 22.65 -10.60 7.79
CA VAL A 140 22.49 -9.30 7.13
C VAL A 140 21.74 -9.45 5.81
N TYR A 141 22.15 -10.39 4.95
CA TYR A 141 21.44 -10.66 3.69
C TYR A 141 20.01 -11.14 3.92
N PHE A 142 19.78 -12.00 4.91
CA PHE A 142 18.44 -12.44 5.26
C PHE A 142 17.53 -11.28 5.67
N LYS A 143 18.03 -10.39 6.55
CA LYS A 143 17.30 -9.18 6.96
C LYS A 143 17.01 -8.27 5.78
N PHE A 144 18.00 -8.01 4.93
CA PHE A 144 17.84 -7.18 3.74
C PHE A 144 16.76 -7.73 2.80
N VAL A 145 16.82 -9.02 2.47
CA VAL A 145 15.83 -9.68 1.60
C VAL A 145 14.43 -9.62 2.23
N LEU A 146 14.32 -9.88 3.54
CA LEU A 146 13.05 -9.81 4.26
C LEU A 146 12.49 -8.37 4.24
N GLY A 147 13.35 -7.37 4.41
CA GLY A 147 13.00 -5.96 4.37
C GLY A 147 12.47 -5.50 3.01
N ILE A 148 13.16 -5.89 1.93
CA ILE A 148 12.75 -5.61 0.54
C ILE A 148 11.41 -6.28 0.20
N ILE A 149 11.21 -7.53 0.65
CA ILE A 149 9.94 -8.25 0.46
C ILE A 149 8.81 -7.53 1.21
N LEU A 150 9.03 -7.12 2.46
CA LEU A 150 8.04 -6.36 3.22
C LEU A 150 7.70 -5.03 2.55
N SER A 151 8.69 -4.33 2.00
CA SER A 151 8.48 -3.08 1.24
C SER A 151 7.67 -3.32 -0.03
N ALA A 152 7.97 -4.37 -0.78
CA ALA A 152 7.22 -4.74 -1.99
C ALA A 152 5.75 -5.05 -1.66
N ILE A 153 5.50 -5.79 -0.56
CA ILE A 153 4.15 -6.09 -0.07
C ILE A 153 3.42 -4.78 0.31
N ALA A 154 4.11 -3.88 1.02
CA ALA A 154 3.53 -2.61 1.45
C ALA A 154 3.08 -1.75 0.27
N ILE A 155 3.90 -1.68 -0.78
CA ILE A 155 3.60 -0.95 -2.02
C ILE A 155 2.43 -1.60 -2.77
N CYS A 156 2.34 -2.94 -2.82
CA CYS A 156 1.33 -3.61 -3.63
C CYS A 156 -0.09 -3.66 -3.02
N MET A 157 -0.23 -3.49 -1.69
CA MET A 157 -1.51 -3.71 -0.98
C MET A 157 -2.45 -2.49 -0.94
N GLY A 158 -1.93 -1.29 -1.19
CA GLY A 158 -2.72 -0.06 -1.25
C GLY A 158 -3.30 0.42 0.10
N ALA A 159 -3.86 1.63 0.11
CA ALA A 159 -4.38 2.28 1.32
C ALA A 159 -5.55 1.55 2.01
N PRO A 160 -6.55 0.97 1.31
CA PRO A 160 -7.69 0.31 1.96
C PRO A 160 -7.26 -0.84 2.87
N PHE A 161 -6.27 -1.64 2.45
CA PHE A 161 -5.73 -2.73 3.27
C PHE A 161 -5.13 -2.21 4.58
N TRP A 162 -4.22 -1.23 4.51
CA TRP A 162 -3.54 -0.71 5.70
C TRP A 162 -4.50 0.00 6.65
N PHE A 163 -5.52 0.69 6.12
CA PHE A 163 -6.59 1.29 6.93
C PHE A 163 -7.41 0.23 7.68
N GLU A 164 -7.76 -0.88 7.02
CA GLU A 164 -8.44 -1.99 7.68
C GLU A 164 -7.59 -2.65 8.78
N VAL A 165 -6.29 -2.84 8.54
CA VAL A 165 -5.35 -3.39 9.55
C VAL A 165 -5.26 -2.46 10.75
N LEU A 166 -5.09 -1.16 10.51
CA LEU A 166 -5.01 -0.15 11.57
C LEU A 166 -6.31 -0.09 12.38
N ASN A 167 -7.47 -0.08 11.74
CA ASN A 167 -8.77 -0.11 12.42
C ASN A 167 -8.92 -1.36 13.30
N LYS A 168 -8.51 -2.53 12.81
CA LYS A 168 -8.53 -3.77 13.60
C LYS A 168 -7.62 -3.67 14.82
N LEU A 169 -6.39 -3.18 14.66
CA LEU A 169 -5.44 -3.02 15.77
C LEU A 169 -5.92 -2.03 16.84
N VAL A 170 -6.45 -0.88 16.43
CA VAL A 170 -7.00 0.13 17.35
C VAL A 170 -8.23 -0.41 18.09
N ASN A 171 -9.14 -1.09 17.38
CA ASN A 171 -10.34 -1.66 17.99
C ASN A 171 -10.02 -2.81 18.97
N VAL A 172 -9.01 -3.65 18.69
CA VAL A 172 -8.56 -4.73 19.60
C VAL A 172 -8.05 -4.19 20.93
N ARG A 173 -7.48 -2.98 20.96
CA ARG A 173 -7.06 -2.34 22.22
C ARG A 173 -8.22 -1.69 22.99
N ASN A 174 -9.40 -1.59 22.37
CA ASN A 174 -10.59 -0.94 22.93
C ASN A 174 -11.73 -1.91 23.26
N THR A 175 -11.53 -3.23 23.13
CA THR A 175 -12.47 -4.26 23.60
C THR A 175 -12.14 -4.65 25.04
N GLY A 176 -12.53 -3.80 25.99
CA GLY A 176 -13.04 -4.31 27.25
C GLY A 176 -14.48 -4.76 26.99
N ASP A 177 -14.80 -6.03 27.20
CA ASP A 177 -16.18 -6.51 27.09
C ASP A 177 -17.10 -5.56 27.88
N LYS A 178 -18.12 -5.00 27.21
CA LYS A 178 -19.20 -4.34 27.95
C LYS A 178 -19.79 -5.40 28.89
N PRO A 179 -19.79 -5.20 30.23
CA PRO A 179 -20.37 -6.18 31.13
C PRO A 179 -21.82 -6.43 30.71
N LYS A 180 -22.18 -7.71 30.52
CA LYS A 180 -23.58 -8.09 30.35
C LYS A 180 -24.33 -7.56 31.56
N SER A 181 -25.20 -6.58 31.36
CA SER A 181 -26.15 -6.13 32.37
C SER A 181 -26.94 -7.36 32.79
N SER A 182 -26.65 -7.92 33.96
CA SER A 182 -27.52 -8.90 34.61
C SER A 182 -28.85 -8.19 34.83
N ARG A 183 -29.83 -8.51 33.99
CA ARG A 183 -31.24 -8.23 34.26
C ARG A 183 -31.53 -8.88 35.61
N ILE A 184 -31.61 -8.07 36.66
CA ILE A 184 -32.18 -8.50 37.93
C ILE A 184 -33.65 -8.66 37.64
N ASP A 185 -34.07 -9.91 37.45
CA ASP A 185 -35.48 -10.28 37.51
C ASP A 185 -35.92 -10.06 38.96
N SER A 186 -36.47 -8.87 39.23
CA SER A 186 -37.20 -8.58 40.45
C SER A 186 -38.56 -9.26 40.38
N GLN A 187 -38.81 -10.12 41.37
CA GLN A 187 -40.09 -10.72 41.74
C GLN A 187 -41.21 -9.68 41.87
#